data_AF-B8CZW8-F1
#
_entry.id   AF-B8CZW8-F1
#
_cell.length_a   1.000
_cell.length_b   1.000
_cell.length_c   1.000
_cell.angle_alpha   90.00
_cell.angle_beta   90.00
_cell.angle_gamma   90.00
#
_symmetry.space_group_name_H-M   'P 1'
#
loop_
_entity.id
_entity.type
_entity.pdbx_description
1 polymer ?
#
loop_
_entity_poly.entity_id
_entity_poly.type
_entity_poly.pdbx_seq_one_letter_code
_entity_poly.pdbx_strand_id
1 'polypeptide(L)'
;MLKEKLMDVFKKRYYRFRNNVKPYLEDFKVIKKGEPSLEEKIKKAHEEWVQAQEYFNSVTDPMLIDHAIYKIHAAREKYNFLLSRAKKYRR
;
A
#
# COMPACT_ATOMS: atom_id res chain seq x y z
N MET A 1 3.10 14.94 16.87
CA MET A 1 1.89 15.73 16.53
C MET A 1 1.41 15.62 15.08
N LEU A 2 2.14 16.10 14.06
CA LEU A 2 1.64 16.03 12.66
C LEU A 2 1.76 14.61 12.05
N LYS A 3 2.88 13.93 12.32
CA LYS A 3 3.14 12.53 11.88
C LYS A 3 2.14 11.53 12.50
N GLU A 4 1.76 11.71 13.76
CA GLU A 4 0.78 10.83 14.43
C GLU A 4 -0.63 10.98 13.85
N LYS A 5 -1.08 12.21 13.58
CA LYS A 5 -2.37 12.47 12.92
C LYS A 5 -2.41 11.88 11.52
N LEU A 6 -1.29 11.97 10.80
CA LEU A 6 -1.16 11.39 9.46
C LEU A 6 -1.23 9.86 9.50
N MET A 7 -0.49 9.23 10.42
CA MET A 7 -0.52 7.78 10.61
C MET A 7 -1.88 7.25 11.10
N ASP A 8 -2.63 8.04 11.87
CA ASP A 8 -4.00 7.70 12.29
C ASP A 8 -4.98 7.70 11.11
N VAL A 9 -4.91 8.70 10.23
CA VAL A 9 -5.71 8.75 9.00
C VAL A 9 -5.40 7.54 8.11
N PHE A 10 -4.13 7.17 7.96
CA PHE A 10 -3.72 6.01 7.17
C PHE A 10 -4.12 4.68 7.82
N LYS A 11 -3.94 4.50 9.13
CA LYS A 11 -4.45 3.32 9.86
C LYS A 11 -5.95 3.19 9.71
N LYS A 12 -6.72 4.26 9.93
CA LYS A 12 -8.18 4.26 9.72
C LYS A 12 -8.55 3.87 8.29
N ARG A 13 -7.82 4.39 7.30
CA ARG A 13 -8.04 4.06 5.89
C ARG A 13 -7.66 2.61 5.58
N TYR A 14 -6.60 2.09 6.18
CA TYR A 14 -6.16 0.70 6.07
C TYR A 14 -7.15 -0.26 6.72
N TYR A 15 -7.58 -0.02 7.96
CA TYR A 15 -8.58 -0.87 8.64
C TYR A 15 -9.94 -0.82 7.94
N ARG A 16 -10.38 0.36 7.51
CA ARG A 16 -11.59 0.52 6.70
C ARG A 16 -11.45 -0.24 5.37
N PHE A 17 -10.31 -0.14 4.71
CA PHE A 17 -10.05 -0.85 3.47
C PHE A 17 -10.04 -2.36 3.67
N ARG A 18 -9.24 -2.88 4.61
CA ARG A 18 -9.18 -4.31 4.96
C ARG A 18 -10.58 -4.88 5.21
N ASN A 19 -11.40 -4.20 6.00
CA ASN A 19 -12.77 -4.66 6.28
C ASN A 19 -13.66 -4.65 5.02
N ASN A 20 -13.41 -3.73 4.09
CA ASN A 20 -14.10 -3.68 2.81
C ASN A 20 -13.56 -4.64 1.76
N VAL A 21 -12.31 -5.13 1.83
CA VAL A 21 -11.82 -6.18 0.92
C VAL A 21 -11.99 -7.58 1.49
N LYS A 22 -12.01 -7.76 2.82
CA LYS A 22 -12.10 -9.06 3.50
C LYS A 22 -13.19 -10.00 2.95
N PRO A 23 -14.43 -9.55 2.67
CA PRO A 23 -15.48 -10.43 2.12
C PRO A 23 -15.18 -10.94 0.71
N TYR A 24 -14.34 -10.23 -0.04
CA TYR A 24 -14.03 -10.54 -1.43
C TYR A 24 -12.84 -11.49 -1.57
N LEU A 25 -12.06 -11.65 -0.51
CA LEU A 25 -10.82 -12.42 -0.51
C LEU A 25 -11.06 -13.89 -0.18
N GLU A 26 -12.19 -14.18 0.46
CA GLU A 26 -12.66 -15.54 0.71
C GLU A 26 -13.01 -16.28 -0.60
N ASP A 27 -13.49 -15.56 -1.61
CA ASP A 27 -13.85 -16.10 -2.94
C ASP A 27 -12.64 -16.30 -3.88
N PHE A 28 -11.54 -15.56 -3.70
CA PHE A 28 -10.33 -15.69 -4.53
C PHE A 28 -9.40 -16.85 -4.13
N LYS A 29 -9.88 -17.80 -3.31
CA LYS A 29 -9.14 -19.01 -2.87
C LYS A 29 -8.85 -20.03 -3.99
N VAL A 30 -8.90 -19.63 -5.26
CA VAL A 30 -8.51 -20.47 -6.40
C VAL A 30 -7.02 -20.28 -6.67
N ILE A 31 -6.24 -21.19 -6.10
CA ILE A 31 -4.78 -21.21 -6.06
C ILE A 31 -4.22 -21.56 -7.45
N LYS A 32 -3.52 -20.61 -8.10
CA LYS A 32 -2.37 -20.96 -8.95
C LYS A 32 -1.16 -21.09 -8.02
N LYS A 33 -0.69 -22.31 -7.85
CA LYS A 33 0.39 -22.67 -6.92
C LYS A 33 1.66 -21.85 -7.27
N GLY A 34 1.95 -20.81 -6.49
CA GLY A 34 3.20 -20.05 -6.56
C GLY A 34 3.09 -18.52 -6.76
N GLU A 35 1.96 -17.97 -7.18
CA GLU A 35 1.80 -16.51 -7.29
C GLU A 35 1.07 -15.92 -6.08
N PRO A 36 1.57 -14.80 -5.50
CA PRO A 36 0.86 -14.14 -4.42
C PRO A 36 -0.49 -13.63 -4.89
N SER A 37 -1.50 -13.79 -4.04
CA SER A 37 -2.86 -13.33 -4.29
C SER A 37 -2.90 -11.81 -4.50
N LEU A 38 -3.99 -11.31 -5.08
CA LEU A 38 -4.16 -9.86 -5.22
C LEU A 38 -4.15 -9.15 -3.86
N GLU A 39 -4.67 -9.80 -2.81
CA GLU A 39 -4.58 -9.30 -1.43
C GLU A 39 -3.13 -9.20 -0.95
N GLU A 40 -2.35 -10.26 -1.12
CA GLU A 40 -0.96 -10.29 -0.69
C GLU A 40 -0.14 -9.23 -1.44
N LYS A 41 -0.41 -9.05 -2.74
CA LYS A 41 0.19 -7.98 -3.56
C LYS A 41 -0.18 -6.59 -3.03
N ILE A 42 -1.45 -6.37 -2.65
CA ILE A 42 -1.92 -5.09 -2.08
C ILE A 42 -1.30 -4.84 -0.70
N LYS A 43 -1.28 -5.85 0.18
CA LYS A 43 -0.69 -5.77 1.51
C LYS A 43 0.80 -5.43 1.42
N LYS A 44 1.54 -6.13 0.55
CA LYS A 44 2.95 -5.87 0.31
C LYS A 44 3.20 -4.46 -0.23
N ALA A 45 2.40 -4.00 -1.19
CA ALA A 45 2.52 -2.64 -1.73
C ALA A 45 2.23 -1.57 -0.65
N HIS A 46 1.32 -1.84 0.28
CA HIS A 46 1.08 -0.97 1.42
C HIS A 46 2.28 -0.94 2.39
N GLU A 47 2.86 -2.10 2.71
CA GLU A 47 4.08 -2.19 3.54
C GLU A 47 5.26 -1.44 2.89
N GLU A 48 5.47 -1.62 1.59
CA GLU A 48 6.47 -0.90 0.81
C GLU A 48 6.24 0.63 0.87
N TRP A 49 4.99 1.08 0.80
CA TRP A 49 4.67 2.50 0.91
C TRP A 49 4.97 3.06 2.30
N VAL A 50 4.64 2.32 3.37
CA VAL A 50 4.98 2.70 4.75
C VAL A 50 6.49 2.82 4.91
N GLN A 51 7.26 1.83 4.43
CA GLN A 51 8.73 1.86 4.48
C GLN A 51 9.31 3.02 3.66
N ALA A 52 8.76 3.31 2.48
CA ALA A 52 9.18 4.45 1.67
C ALA A 52 8.89 5.79 2.36
N GLN A 53 7.79 5.88 3.11
CA GLN A 53 7.45 7.04 3.92
C GLN A 53 8.41 7.21 5.10
N GLU A 54 8.78 6.12 5.79
CA GLU A 54 9.80 6.15 6.85
C GLU A 54 11.15 6.60 6.28
N TYR A 55 11.56 6.03 5.14
CA TYR A 55 12.78 6.42 4.45
C TYR A 55 12.77 7.91 4.09
N PHE A 56 11.71 8.41 3.44
CA PHE A 56 11.56 9.83 3.11
C PHE A 56 11.64 10.74 4.35
N ASN A 57 11.06 10.32 5.47
CA ASN A 57 11.12 11.07 6.72
C ASN A 57 12.50 11.04 7.39
N SER A 58 13.34 10.05 7.08
CA SER A 58 14.67 9.87 7.65
C SER A 58 15.78 10.53 6.83
N VAL A 59 15.55 10.74 5.53
CA VAL A 59 16.54 11.33 4.63
C VAL A 59 16.67 12.83 4.90
N THR A 60 17.86 13.24 5.30
CA THR A 60 18.26 14.64 5.46
C THR A 60 19.30 15.09 4.44
N ASP A 61 19.94 14.14 3.76
CA ASP A 61 20.95 14.39 2.73
C ASP A 61 20.29 14.96 1.46
N PRO A 62 20.66 16.18 1.02
CA PRO A 62 20.16 16.78 -0.21
C PRO A 62 20.42 15.93 -1.46
N MET A 63 21.47 15.09 -1.49
CA MET A 63 21.74 14.22 -2.64
C MET A 63 20.82 13.00 -2.71
N LEU A 64 20.10 12.68 -1.60
CA LEU A 64 19.21 11.53 -1.52
C LEU A 64 17.73 11.92 -1.49
N ILE A 65 17.41 13.21 -1.37
CA ILE A 65 16.03 13.68 -1.24
C ILE A 65 15.18 13.35 -2.48
N ASP A 66 15.73 13.52 -3.67
CA ASP A 66 15.04 13.22 -4.93
C ASP A 66 14.73 11.73 -5.05
N HIS A 67 15.68 10.88 -4.67
CA HIS A 67 15.47 9.44 -4.62
C HIS A 67 14.36 9.09 -3.60
N ALA A 68 14.34 9.73 -2.44
CA ALA A 68 13.33 9.51 -1.42
C ALA A 68 11.92 9.95 -1.88
N ILE A 69 11.81 11.09 -2.57
CA ILE A 69 10.57 11.58 -3.21
C ILE A 69 10.09 10.57 -4.25
N TYR A 70 10.96 10.14 -5.15
CA TYR A 70 10.61 9.16 -6.18
C TYR A 70 10.10 7.86 -5.57
N LYS A 71 10.80 7.34 -4.56
CA LYS A 71 10.48 6.07 -3.91
C LYS A 71 9.10 6.08 -3.24
N ILE A 72 8.77 7.14 -2.50
CA ILE A 72 7.44 7.25 -1.86
C ILE A 72 6.32 7.41 -2.90
N HIS A 73 6.57 8.15 -3.99
CA HIS A 73 5.62 8.28 -5.09
C HIS A 73 5.37 6.95 -5.79
N ALA A 74 6.43 6.23 -6.18
CA ALA A 74 6.33 4.94 -6.86
C ALA A 74 5.58 3.90 -6.02
N ALA A 75 5.87 3.81 -4.73
CA ALA A 75 5.19 2.88 -3.82
C ALA A 75 3.69 3.20 -3.67
N ARG A 76 3.35 4.50 -3.56
CA ARG A 76 1.94 4.95 -3.50
C ARG A 76 1.18 4.64 -4.78
N GLU A 77 1.77 4.90 -5.94
CA GLU A 77 1.13 4.62 -7.23
C GLU A 77 0.92 3.13 -7.46
N LYS A 78 1.90 2.29 -7.09
CA LYS A 78 1.77 0.83 -7.10
C LYS A 78 0.60 0.36 -6.23
N TYR A 79 0.47 0.88 -5.02
CA TYR A 79 -0.65 0.58 -4.13
C TYR A 79 -1.99 1.01 -4.75
N ASN A 80 -2.10 2.25 -5.24
CA ASN A 80 -3.30 2.79 -5.88
C ASN A 80 -3.74 1.98 -7.11
N PHE A 81 -2.78 1.56 -7.94
CA PHE A 81 -3.01 0.73 -9.11
C PHE A 81 -3.63 -0.62 -8.72
N LEU A 82 -3.04 -1.30 -7.73
CA LEU A 82 -3.55 -2.60 -7.27
C LEU A 82 -4.94 -2.48 -6.65
N LEU A 83 -5.23 -1.39 -5.92
CA LEU A 83 -6.57 -1.07 -5.43
C LEU A 83 -7.58 -0.90 -6.56
N SER A 84 -7.20 -0.15 -7.60
CA SER A 84 -8.05 0.08 -8.77
C SER A 84 -8.32 -1.22 -9.52
N ARG A 85 -7.31 -2.10 -9.60
CA ARG A 85 -7.44 -3.43 -10.20
C ARG A 85 -8.38 -4.34 -9.40
N ALA A 86 -8.27 -4.36 -8.07
CA ALA A 86 -9.20 -5.10 -7.21
C ALA A 86 -10.66 -4.61 -7.37
N LYS A 87 -10.86 -3.29 -7.51
CA LYS A 87 -12.19 -2.72 -7.81
C LYS A 87 -12.68 -3.05 -9.21
N LYS A 88 -11.81 -3.20 -10.20
CA LYS A 88 -12.20 -3.49 -11.59
C LYS A 88 -12.67 -4.93 -11.77
N TYR A 89 -12.04 -5.89 -11.10
CA TYR A 89 -12.49 -7.30 -11.08
C TYR A 89 -13.83 -7.52 -10.33
N ARG A 90 -14.46 -6.44 -9.86
CA ARG A 90 -15.78 -6.41 -9.23
C ARG A 90 -16.94 -6.28 -10.24
N ARG A 91 -16.66 -6.02 -11.53
CA ARG A 91 -17.67 -5.83 -12.58
C ARG A 91 -17.78 -7.06 -13.47
#